data_AF-A0A8R1DKK3-F1
#
_entry.id   AF-A0A8R1DKK3-F1
#
_cell.length_a   1.000
_cell.length_b   1.000
_cell.length_c   1.000
_cell.angle_alpha   90.00
_cell.angle_beta   90.00
_cell.angle_gamma   90.00
#
_symmetry.space_group_name_H-M   'P 1'
#
loop_
_entity.id
_entity.type
_entity.pdbx_description
1 polymer ?
#
loop_
_entity_poly.entity_id
_entity_poly.type
_entity_poly.pdbx_seq_one_letter_code
_entity_poly.pdbx_strand_id
1 'polypeptide(L)'
;MKSSGAICLALLALGAVAERPKIKDTHGNLLVKISDIPIGSCGDDTYFGLGIMDGGLEECARWNSETDNLEYEEYKCKVLRVHASVKHGKCKCDDNWKGPICNEYNGCGKGETLFGTSCTPHMCHHNGTIAVGKKEIECICPPPWDGRLCERLACWRKTIPTQQHRYRNNGDHCICGNHYTGEHCDVVKSCLNNGELVNGVCKCPERWHGELCDKRCPKGQMTCTPHMCHHNGTIAVGKKEIECIRPPPWDGRLCERLACWRKTIPTQQHRYRNNGDHCICGNHYTGEHCDVVKSCLNNGELVNGVCKCPERWHGELCDKRCPKGQMTNDSELDQKISKNQSHKLSWWGAPSQASCTCDEDVDATNGAWLPAAHDSTTGRRW
;
A
#
# COMPACT_ATOMS: atom_id res chain seq x y z
N MET A 1 -20.96 12.01 -52.13
CA MET A 1 -19.78 12.17 -51.24
C MET A 1 -20.19 11.88 -49.79
N LYS A 2 -19.27 11.47 -48.91
CA LYS A 2 -19.55 11.29 -47.47
C LYS A 2 -19.16 12.56 -46.70
N SER A 3 -20.06 13.12 -45.91
CA SER A 3 -19.78 14.27 -45.03
C SER A 3 -19.63 13.78 -43.59
N SER A 4 -18.41 13.78 -43.06
CA SER A 4 -18.12 13.37 -41.69
C SER A 4 -18.29 14.54 -40.73
N GLY A 5 -19.50 14.72 -40.20
CA GLY A 5 -19.78 15.69 -39.14
C GLY A 5 -19.18 15.23 -37.81
N ALA A 6 -18.02 15.77 -37.42
CA ALA A 6 -17.40 15.49 -36.14
C ALA A 6 -18.14 16.21 -35.00
N ILE A 7 -18.93 15.46 -34.22
CA ILE A 7 -19.57 15.99 -33.01
C ILE A 7 -18.51 16.08 -31.91
N CYS A 8 -17.99 17.29 -31.69
CA CYS A 8 -17.16 17.59 -30.52
C CYS A 8 -18.01 17.49 -29.24
N LEU A 9 -17.93 16.35 -28.57
CA LEU A 9 -18.40 16.21 -27.18
C LEU A 9 -17.52 17.09 -26.28
N ALA A 10 -17.97 18.32 -26.05
CA ALA A 10 -17.40 19.22 -25.07
C ALA A 10 -17.61 18.61 -23.67
N LEU A 11 -16.54 18.03 -23.12
CA LEU A 11 -16.50 17.59 -21.72
C LEU A 11 -16.61 18.82 -20.82
N LEU A 12 -17.84 19.16 -20.43
CA LEU A 12 -18.10 20.10 -19.35
C LEU A 12 -17.46 19.56 -18.07
N ALA A 13 -16.32 20.14 -17.71
CA ALA A 13 -15.66 19.90 -16.44
C ALA A 13 -16.47 20.54 -15.31
N LEU A 14 -17.63 19.95 -15.00
CA LEU A 14 -18.32 20.17 -13.74
C LEU A 14 -17.31 19.97 -12.63
N GLY A 15 -17.15 20.98 -11.77
CA GLY A 15 -16.20 20.98 -10.67
C GLY A 15 -16.56 19.92 -9.65
N ALA A 16 -16.12 18.68 -9.88
CA ALA A 16 -16.35 17.57 -8.98
C ALA A 16 -15.69 17.88 -7.63
N VAL A 17 -16.52 18.29 -6.66
CA VAL A 17 -16.16 18.39 -5.25
C VAL A 17 -15.80 16.98 -4.82
N ALA A 18 -14.50 16.65 -4.91
CA ALA A 18 -14.03 15.28 -4.82
C ALA A 18 -13.99 14.82 -3.36
N GLU A 19 -15.17 14.38 -2.91
CA GLU A 19 -15.39 13.85 -1.58
C GLU A 19 -14.68 12.50 -1.37
N ARG A 20 -14.36 12.18 -0.12
CA ARG A 20 -13.51 11.05 0.28
C ARG A 20 -14.26 10.11 1.23
N PRO A 21 -14.88 9.03 0.73
CA PRO A 21 -15.44 7.99 1.60
C PRO A 21 -14.37 7.31 2.46
N LYS A 22 -14.78 6.68 3.57
CA LYS A 22 -13.92 5.77 4.35
C LYS A 22 -13.88 4.42 3.65
N ILE A 23 -12.84 4.16 2.86
CA ILE A 23 -12.60 2.87 2.18
C ILE A 23 -11.41 2.09 2.76
N LYS A 24 -10.93 2.50 3.94
CA LYS A 24 -9.76 1.93 4.61
C LYS A 24 -9.99 1.79 6.11
N ASP A 25 -9.37 0.76 6.68
CA ASP A 25 -9.36 0.51 8.12
C ASP A 25 -8.42 1.49 8.86
N THR A 26 -8.38 1.37 10.18
CA THR A 26 -7.51 2.17 11.07
C THR A 26 -5.99 2.02 10.82
N HIS A 27 -5.57 1.05 10.01
CA HIS A 27 -4.16 0.74 9.70
C HIS A 27 -3.82 1.04 8.22
N GLY A 28 -4.79 1.51 7.43
CA GLY A 28 -4.64 1.86 6.02
C GLY A 28 -4.82 0.69 5.03
N ASN A 29 -5.24 -0.50 5.48
CA ASN A 29 -5.65 -1.58 4.57
C ASN A 29 -6.99 -1.21 3.93
N LEU A 30 -7.32 -1.77 2.75
CA LEU A 30 -8.64 -1.57 2.14
C LEU A 30 -9.71 -2.34 2.92
N LEU A 31 -10.91 -1.76 3.03
CA LEU A 31 -12.08 -2.43 3.60
C LEU A 31 -12.78 -3.26 2.51
N VAL A 32 -13.11 -4.52 2.82
CA VAL A 32 -13.77 -5.45 1.90
C VAL A 32 -15.26 -5.51 2.24
N LYS A 33 -16.15 -5.03 1.36
CA LYS A 33 -17.60 -5.10 1.62
C LYS A 33 -18.06 -6.55 1.76
N ILE A 34 -18.92 -6.83 2.73
CA ILE A 34 -19.45 -8.19 2.92
C ILE A 34 -20.40 -8.61 1.79
N SER A 35 -21.09 -7.65 1.16
CA SER A 35 -21.92 -7.87 -0.03
C SER A 35 -21.17 -8.39 -1.26
N ASP A 36 -19.86 -8.20 -1.29
CA ASP A 36 -19.01 -8.48 -2.44
C ASP A 36 -18.22 -9.79 -2.25
N ILE A 37 -18.32 -10.43 -1.07
CA ILE A 37 -17.64 -11.70 -0.73
C ILE A 37 -18.51 -12.88 -1.24
N PRO A 38 -17.94 -13.83 -2.01
CA PRO A 38 -18.70 -14.95 -2.57
C PRO A 38 -19.13 -15.95 -1.50
N ILE A 39 -20.32 -16.53 -1.71
CA ILE A 39 -20.86 -17.62 -0.88
C ILE A 39 -20.41 -18.96 -1.48
N GLY A 40 -19.84 -19.83 -0.64
CA GLY A 40 -19.37 -21.16 -1.03
C GLY A 40 -18.05 -21.20 -1.80
N SER A 41 -17.32 -20.08 -1.90
CA SER A 41 -16.02 -20.03 -2.60
C SER A 41 -14.85 -19.76 -1.65
N CYS A 42 -14.00 -20.77 -1.51
CA CYS A 42 -12.63 -20.67 -1.00
C CYS A 42 -11.64 -21.41 -1.93
N GLY A 43 -11.88 -21.31 -3.24
CA GLY A 43 -10.98 -21.73 -4.33
C GLY A 43 -10.40 -20.53 -5.09
N ASP A 44 -10.08 -20.68 -6.38
CA ASP A 44 -9.39 -19.65 -7.17
C ASP A 44 -10.09 -18.27 -7.17
N ASP A 45 -11.43 -18.25 -7.11
CA ASP A 45 -12.27 -17.05 -7.08
C ASP A 45 -12.38 -16.37 -5.68
N THR A 46 -11.39 -16.49 -4.78
CA THR A 46 -11.47 -15.80 -3.46
C THR A 46 -11.48 -14.27 -3.61
N TYR A 47 -12.42 -13.60 -2.93
CA TYR A 47 -12.43 -12.13 -2.90
C TYR A 47 -11.56 -11.62 -1.76
N PHE A 48 -10.36 -11.13 -2.09
CA PHE A 48 -9.33 -10.73 -1.12
C PHE A 48 -8.92 -11.85 -0.13
N GLY A 49 -9.03 -13.13 -0.52
CA GLY A 49 -8.76 -14.27 0.36
C GLY A 49 -9.87 -14.62 1.36
N LEU A 50 -11.05 -13.98 1.22
CA LEU A 50 -12.23 -14.22 2.05
C LEU A 50 -13.32 -14.96 1.25
N GLY A 51 -14.11 -15.76 1.96
CA GLY A 51 -15.28 -16.47 1.45
C GLY A 51 -16.32 -16.70 2.54
N ILE A 52 -17.58 -16.95 2.17
CA ILE A 52 -18.63 -17.34 3.12
C ILE A 52 -18.86 -18.86 3.01
N MET A 53 -18.25 -19.63 3.92
CA MET A 53 -18.29 -21.10 3.97
C MET A 53 -19.20 -21.57 5.10
N ASP A 54 -20.02 -22.60 4.87
CA ASP A 54 -21.00 -23.15 5.82
C ASP A 54 -21.90 -22.10 6.52
N GLY A 55 -22.13 -20.97 5.84
CA GLY A 55 -22.92 -19.85 6.35
C GLY A 55 -22.17 -18.90 7.30
N GLY A 56 -20.85 -19.04 7.47
CA GLY A 56 -19.94 -18.16 8.22
C GLY A 56 -18.90 -17.47 7.31
N LEU A 57 -18.40 -16.30 7.70
CA LEU A 57 -17.30 -15.61 7.01
C LEU A 57 -15.93 -16.21 7.41
N GLU A 58 -15.10 -16.62 6.46
CA GLU A 58 -13.84 -17.33 6.73
C GLU A 58 -12.65 -16.74 5.93
N GLU A 59 -11.43 -16.86 6.48
CA GLU A 59 -10.18 -16.65 5.72
C GLU A 59 -9.83 -17.96 5.01
N CYS A 60 -9.89 -17.98 3.68
CA CYS A 60 -9.81 -19.23 2.91
C CYS A 60 -8.49 -19.99 3.09
N ALA A 61 -7.38 -19.26 3.25
CA ALA A 61 -6.06 -19.85 3.53
C ALA A 61 -5.97 -20.55 4.90
N ARG A 62 -6.89 -20.26 5.84
CA ARG A 62 -7.02 -20.95 7.14
C ARG A 62 -8.16 -21.95 7.18
N TRP A 63 -9.23 -21.72 6.41
CA TRP A 63 -10.32 -22.68 6.24
C TRP A 63 -9.82 -23.99 5.62
N ASN A 64 -8.97 -23.90 4.59
CA ASN A 64 -8.48 -25.05 3.84
C ASN A 64 -7.37 -25.86 4.57
N SER A 65 -6.99 -25.53 5.82
CA SER A 65 -5.86 -26.19 6.51
C SER A 65 -6.23 -27.43 7.36
N GLU A 66 -7.44 -27.97 7.19
CA GLU A 66 -7.98 -29.23 7.77
C GLU A 66 -7.75 -29.48 9.28
N THR A 67 -7.47 -28.45 10.06
CA THR A 67 -7.04 -28.57 11.46
C THR A 67 -7.90 -27.70 12.37
N ASP A 68 -8.45 -28.32 13.43
CA ASP A 68 -9.25 -27.64 14.44
C ASP A 68 -8.35 -26.76 15.34
N ASN A 69 -8.01 -25.58 14.82
CA ASN A 69 -7.10 -24.64 15.45
C ASN A 69 -7.86 -23.62 16.33
N LEU A 70 -7.71 -23.77 17.65
CA LEU A 70 -8.30 -22.87 18.65
C LEU A 70 -7.90 -21.39 18.45
N GLU A 71 -6.68 -21.10 17.99
CA GLU A 71 -6.23 -19.73 17.69
C GLU A 71 -7.04 -19.12 16.53
N TYR A 72 -7.41 -19.93 15.52
CA TYR A 72 -8.25 -19.47 14.42
C TYR A 72 -9.70 -19.29 14.87
N GLU A 73 -10.23 -20.15 15.74
CA GLU A 73 -11.57 -19.97 16.31
C GLU A 73 -11.65 -18.72 17.21
N GLU A 74 -10.63 -18.44 18.03
CA GLU A 74 -10.51 -17.17 18.76
C GLU A 74 -10.39 -15.96 17.81
N TYR A 75 -9.59 -16.06 16.75
CA TYR A 75 -9.48 -15.02 15.72
C TYR A 75 -10.83 -14.74 15.06
N LYS A 76 -11.60 -15.77 14.70
CA LYS A 76 -12.93 -15.61 14.09
C LYS A 76 -13.88 -14.84 14.99
N CYS A 77 -13.98 -15.23 16.25
CA CYS A 77 -14.88 -14.57 17.20
C CYS A 77 -14.47 -13.12 17.51
N LYS A 78 -13.18 -12.80 17.38
CA LYS A 78 -12.63 -11.46 17.62
C LYS A 78 -12.66 -10.54 16.40
N VAL A 79 -12.56 -11.10 15.18
CA VAL A 79 -12.25 -10.34 13.95
C VAL A 79 -13.33 -10.50 12.87
N LEU A 80 -13.81 -11.72 12.64
CA LEU A 80 -14.76 -12.05 11.58
C LEU A 80 -16.21 -12.21 12.07
N ARG A 81 -16.47 -11.97 13.37
CA ARG A 81 -17.80 -11.97 13.99
C ARG A 81 -17.98 -10.73 14.86
N VAL A 82 -19.23 -10.41 15.18
CA VAL A 82 -19.64 -9.21 15.94
C VAL A 82 -20.16 -9.59 17.33
N HIS A 83 -21.16 -10.47 17.39
CA HIS A 83 -21.73 -11.01 18.62
C HIS A 83 -21.51 -12.52 18.65
N ALA A 84 -20.31 -12.94 19.04
CA ALA A 84 -19.91 -14.33 19.07
C ALA A 84 -18.90 -14.64 20.20
N SER A 85 -19.00 -15.86 20.73
CA SER A 85 -18.12 -16.39 21.76
C SER A 85 -17.61 -17.78 21.38
N VAL A 86 -16.41 -18.14 21.83
CA VAL A 86 -15.88 -19.50 21.65
C VAL A 86 -16.62 -20.46 22.60
N LYS A 87 -17.49 -21.31 22.03
CA LYS A 87 -18.36 -22.26 22.75
C LYS A 87 -17.97 -23.68 22.37
N HIS A 88 -17.36 -24.42 23.31
CA HIS A 88 -16.77 -25.75 23.09
C HIS A 88 -15.66 -25.76 22.03
N GLY A 89 -14.68 -24.85 22.14
CA GLY A 89 -13.51 -24.79 21.27
C GLY A 89 -13.76 -24.21 19.86
N LYS A 90 -15.02 -23.99 19.46
CA LYS A 90 -15.37 -23.35 18.17
C LYS A 90 -16.11 -22.04 18.39
N CYS A 91 -15.87 -21.07 17.52
CA CYS A 91 -16.54 -19.79 17.51
C CYS A 91 -18.00 -19.95 17.08
N LYS A 92 -18.93 -19.43 17.88
CA LYS A 92 -20.38 -19.49 17.62
C LYS A 92 -21.03 -18.17 18.00
N CYS A 93 -22.09 -17.79 17.28
CA CYS A 93 -22.86 -16.61 17.63
C CYS A 93 -23.35 -16.67 19.08
N ASP A 94 -23.45 -15.49 19.69
CA ASP A 94 -24.07 -15.32 20.99
C ASP A 94 -25.58 -15.55 20.87
N ASP A 95 -26.22 -15.83 22.00
CA ASP A 95 -27.59 -16.31 21.99
C ASP A 95 -28.52 -15.19 21.50
N ASN A 96 -29.41 -15.53 20.55
CA ASN A 96 -30.25 -14.62 19.74
C ASN A 96 -29.57 -13.92 18.54
N TRP A 97 -28.29 -14.19 18.25
CA TRP A 97 -27.59 -13.63 17.07
C TRP A 97 -27.36 -14.67 15.96
N LYS A 98 -27.32 -14.24 14.70
CA LYS A 98 -27.14 -15.10 13.51
C LYS A 98 -26.46 -14.39 12.32
N GLY A 99 -26.32 -15.13 11.22
CA GLY A 99 -25.76 -14.68 9.94
C GLY A 99 -24.22 -14.79 9.89
N PRO A 100 -23.59 -14.58 8.72
CA PRO A 100 -22.18 -14.95 8.50
C PRO A 100 -21.16 -14.27 9.41
N ILE A 101 -21.52 -13.13 9.99
CA ILE A 101 -20.70 -12.36 10.94
C ILE A 101 -21.36 -12.22 12.33
N CYS A 102 -22.42 -12.97 12.63
CA CYS A 102 -23.22 -12.83 13.87
C CYS A 102 -23.68 -11.38 14.12
N ASN A 103 -24.29 -10.76 13.10
CA ASN A 103 -24.81 -9.37 13.12
C ASN A 103 -26.34 -9.31 13.15
N GLU A 104 -27.04 -10.30 12.61
CA GLU A 104 -28.50 -10.28 12.58
C GLU A 104 -29.08 -10.69 13.93
N TYR A 105 -30.12 -9.99 14.40
CA TYR A 105 -30.78 -10.28 15.67
C TYR A 105 -32.10 -11.05 15.46
N ASN A 106 -32.37 -12.06 16.28
CA ASN A 106 -33.56 -12.90 16.14
C ASN A 106 -34.89 -12.21 16.46
N GLY A 107 -34.87 -11.12 17.23
CA GLY A 107 -36.06 -10.28 17.49
C GLY A 107 -36.32 -9.18 16.45
N CYS A 108 -35.49 -9.08 15.40
CA CYS A 108 -35.62 -8.09 14.34
C CYS A 108 -36.01 -8.73 12.99
N GLY A 109 -36.25 -7.91 11.97
CA GLY A 109 -36.51 -8.36 10.61
C GLY A 109 -35.35 -9.15 9.99
N LYS A 110 -35.62 -9.83 8.87
CA LYS A 110 -34.59 -10.60 8.16
C LYS A 110 -33.47 -9.67 7.66
N GLY A 111 -32.22 -9.94 8.05
CA GLY A 111 -31.08 -9.08 7.73
C GLY A 111 -30.84 -7.93 8.71
N GLU A 112 -31.77 -7.65 9.64
CA GLU A 112 -31.65 -6.53 10.58
C GLU A 112 -30.86 -6.89 11.85
N THR A 113 -30.21 -5.89 12.43
CA THR A 113 -29.48 -5.95 13.70
C THR A 113 -30.22 -5.17 14.78
N LEU A 114 -30.00 -5.52 16.06
CA LEU A 114 -30.52 -4.76 17.19
C LEU A 114 -29.47 -3.72 17.65
N PHE A 115 -29.74 -2.44 17.44
CA PHE A 115 -28.90 -1.35 17.91
C PHE A 115 -29.56 -0.61 19.08
N GLY A 116 -29.01 -0.78 20.29
CA GLY A 116 -29.60 -0.26 21.52
C GLY A 116 -30.95 -0.93 21.82
N THR A 117 -32.04 -0.27 21.47
CA THR A 117 -33.42 -0.76 21.64
C THR A 117 -34.20 -0.82 20.32
N SER A 118 -33.58 -0.52 19.18
CA SER A 118 -34.24 -0.44 17.87
C SER A 118 -33.60 -1.38 16.85
N CYS A 119 -34.42 -2.00 16.02
CA CYS A 119 -33.94 -2.75 14.86
C CYS A 119 -33.47 -1.79 13.77
N THR A 120 -32.33 -2.08 13.15
CA THR A 120 -31.79 -1.32 12.02
C THR A 120 -31.26 -2.26 10.93
N PRO A 121 -31.14 -1.83 9.67
CA PRO A 121 -30.62 -2.68 8.59
C PRO A 121 -29.20 -3.20 8.84
N HIS A 122 -28.38 -2.45 9.58
CA HIS A 122 -27.02 -2.81 10.00
C HIS A 122 -26.47 -1.77 11.00
N MET A 123 -25.40 -2.13 11.70
CA MET A 123 -24.68 -1.25 12.64
C MET A 123 -24.10 0.03 12.03
N CYS A 124 -24.00 0.12 10.70
CA CYS A 124 -23.42 1.26 10.01
C CYS A 124 -24.41 2.43 9.95
N HIS A 125 -24.10 3.52 10.63
CA HIS A 125 -24.86 4.77 10.59
C HIS A 125 -24.73 5.48 9.23
N HIS A 126 -25.62 6.44 8.97
CA HIS A 126 -25.55 7.38 7.85
C HIS A 126 -25.34 6.71 6.47
N ASN A 127 -26.02 5.59 6.22
CA ASN A 127 -25.90 4.77 5.01
C ASN A 127 -24.48 4.24 4.73
N GLY A 128 -23.67 4.02 5.77
CA GLY A 128 -22.43 3.26 5.67
C GLY A 128 -22.69 1.79 5.27
N THR A 129 -21.74 1.18 4.56
CA THR A 129 -21.81 -0.23 4.12
C THR A 129 -20.93 -1.10 5.00
N ILE A 130 -21.45 -2.23 5.48
CA ILE A 130 -20.70 -3.14 6.36
C ILE A 130 -19.56 -3.87 5.63
N ALA A 131 -18.39 -3.93 6.26
CA ALA A 131 -17.14 -4.37 5.63
C ALA A 131 -16.17 -5.04 6.61
N VAL A 132 -15.29 -5.88 6.08
CA VAL A 132 -14.20 -6.54 6.80
C VAL A 132 -12.95 -5.64 6.76
N GLY A 133 -12.39 -5.33 7.94
CA GLY A 133 -11.06 -4.72 8.09
C GLY A 133 -10.05 -5.72 8.64
N LYS A 134 -8.76 -5.35 8.71
CA LYS A 134 -7.70 -6.29 9.14
C LYS A 134 -7.77 -6.73 10.61
N LYS A 135 -8.51 -5.99 11.44
CA LYS A 135 -8.63 -6.25 12.89
C LYS A 135 -10.03 -6.59 13.38
N GLU A 136 -11.07 -6.21 12.65
CA GLU A 136 -12.46 -6.38 13.05
C GLU A 136 -13.40 -6.02 11.90
N ILE A 137 -14.68 -6.38 12.03
CA ILE A 137 -15.76 -5.84 11.20
C ILE A 137 -15.91 -4.33 11.46
N GLU A 138 -15.89 -3.54 10.39
CA GLU A 138 -16.05 -2.09 10.37
C GLU A 138 -17.12 -1.68 9.33
N CYS A 139 -17.31 -0.38 9.14
CA CYS A 139 -18.12 0.19 8.06
C CYS A 139 -17.28 1.02 7.08
N ILE A 140 -17.63 0.91 5.79
CA ILE A 140 -17.27 1.85 4.74
C ILE A 140 -18.24 3.03 4.81
N CYS A 141 -17.73 4.26 4.99
CA CYS A 141 -18.57 5.42 5.25
C CYS A 141 -18.68 6.34 4.04
N PRO A 142 -19.90 6.77 3.64
CA PRO A 142 -20.04 7.87 2.70
C PRO A 142 -19.55 9.17 3.34
N PRO A 143 -19.10 10.15 2.54
CA PRO A 143 -18.83 11.51 3.03
C PRO A 143 -20.09 12.13 3.65
N PRO A 144 -19.98 13.03 4.65
CA PRO A 144 -18.78 13.44 5.38
C PRO A 144 -18.37 12.49 6.53
N TRP A 145 -18.89 11.26 6.59
CA TRP A 145 -18.83 10.41 7.79
C TRP A 145 -17.56 9.57 7.90
N ASP A 146 -17.21 9.25 9.13
CA ASP A 146 -15.99 8.58 9.55
C ASP A 146 -16.22 7.83 10.89
N GLY A 147 -15.17 7.19 11.43
CA GLY A 147 -15.28 6.35 12.62
C GLY A 147 -15.35 4.86 12.26
N ARG A 148 -15.68 4.00 13.22
CA ARG A 148 -15.79 2.56 12.96
C ARG A 148 -17.11 2.23 12.26
N LEU A 149 -18.19 2.80 12.77
CA LEU A 149 -19.60 2.56 12.40
C LEU A 149 -20.22 3.73 11.64
N CYS A 150 -19.38 4.66 11.14
CA CYS A 150 -19.81 5.91 10.47
C CYS A 150 -20.55 6.89 11.40
N GLU A 151 -20.30 6.75 12.71
CA GLU A 151 -20.87 7.54 13.80
C GLU A 151 -20.32 8.97 13.89
N ARG A 152 -19.14 9.23 13.33
CA ARG A 152 -18.40 10.48 13.54
C ARG A 152 -18.46 11.38 12.31
N LEU A 153 -18.96 12.60 12.50
CA LEU A 153 -18.88 13.66 11.50
C LEU A 153 -17.41 14.04 11.24
N ALA A 154 -17.00 14.11 9.97
CA ALA A 154 -15.62 14.40 9.58
C ALA A 154 -15.59 15.26 8.30
N CYS A 155 -16.04 16.51 8.39
CA CYS A 155 -16.29 17.39 7.24
C CYS A 155 -15.09 17.64 6.31
N TRP A 156 -13.85 17.40 6.76
CA TRP A 156 -12.67 17.35 5.89
C TRP A 156 -12.77 16.30 4.78
N ARG A 157 -13.65 15.29 4.92
CA ARG A 157 -13.97 14.30 3.88
C ARG A 157 -14.74 14.89 2.69
N LYS A 158 -15.35 16.08 2.79
CA LYS A 158 -15.98 16.76 1.64
C LYS A 158 -14.98 17.37 0.65
N THR A 159 -13.67 17.22 0.86
CA THR A 159 -12.63 17.87 0.04
C THR A 159 -11.47 16.95 -0.27
N ILE A 160 -10.68 17.30 -1.29
CA ILE A 160 -9.38 16.68 -1.58
C ILE A 160 -8.37 16.87 -0.44
N PRO A 161 -7.33 16.01 -0.32
CA PRO A 161 -6.37 16.05 0.80
C PRO A 161 -5.57 17.35 0.95
N THR A 162 -5.55 18.23 -0.05
CA THR A 162 -4.89 19.55 -0.01
C THR A 162 -5.77 20.66 0.56
N GLN A 163 -7.09 20.44 0.66
CA GLN A 163 -8.12 21.47 0.94
C GLN A 163 -8.95 21.18 2.20
N GLN A 164 -8.37 20.46 3.17
CA GLN A 164 -9.08 19.90 4.33
C GLN A 164 -9.70 20.96 5.26
N HIS A 165 -9.25 22.22 5.16
CA HIS A 165 -9.69 23.33 6.01
C HIS A 165 -10.87 24.15 5.43
N ARG A 166 -11.36 23.81 4.23
CA ARG A 166 -12.55 24.48 3.62
C ARG A 166 -13.82 24.29 4.44
N TYR A 167 -14.01 23.12 5.03
CA TYR A 167 -15.15 22.78 5.86
C TYR A 167 -14.75 22.54 7.32
N ARG A 168 -15.72 22.67 8.23
CA ARG A 168 -15.63 22.35 9.65
C ARG A 168 -16.89 21.64 10.12
N ASN A 169 -16.76 20.81 11.15
CA ASN A 169 -17.87 20.20 11.85
C ASN A 169 -18.64 21.28 12.65
N ASN A 170 -19.97 21.24 12.62
CA ASN A 170 -20.86 22.10 13.40
C ASN A 170 -21.94 21.25 14.09
N GLY A 171 -21.53 20.39 15.02
CA GLY A 171 -22.42 19.40 15.63
C GLY A 171 -22.74 18.26 14.66
N ASP A 172 -23.90 18.36 14.01
CA ASP A 172 -24.51 17.38 13.10
C ASP A 172 -24.21 17.62 11.61
N HIS A 173 -23.90 18.86 11.22
CA HIS A 173 -23.68 19.25 9.82
C HIS A 173 -22.32 19.95 9.57
N CYS A 174 -22.00 20.14 8.28
CA CYS A 174 -20.76 20.80 7.85
C CYS A 174 -20.99 22.26 7.50
N ILE A 175 -20.13 23.15 7.99
CA ILE A 175 -20.11 24.58 7.65
C ILE A 175 -18.77 24.96 7.02
N CYS A 176 -18.69 26.11 6.35
CA CYS A 176 -17.43 26.62 5.81
C CYS A 176 -16.48 27.11 6.92
N GLY A 177 -15.18 26.94 6.69
CA GLY A 177 -14.13 27.48 7.55
C GLY A 177 -14.09 29.02 7.54
N ASN A 178 -13.39 29.61 8.52
CA ASN A 178 -13.32 31.06 8.74
C ASN A 178 -12.92 31.89 7.50
N HIS A 179 -12.26 31.28 6.51
CA HIS A 179 -11.69 31.95 5.33
C HIS A 179 -12.40 31.57 4.02
N TYR A 180 -13.49 30.81 4.09
CA TYR A 180 -14.23 30.29 2.93
C TYR A 180 -15.72 30.67 2.96
N THR A 181 -16.36 30.66 1.81
CA THR A 181 -17.80 30.89 1.59
C THR A 181 -18.26 30.16 0.31
N GLY A 182 -19.53 30.32 -0.07
CA GLY A 182 -20.18 29.55 -1.14
C GLY A 182 -20.82 28.28 -0.62
N GLU A 183 -21.76 27.71 -1.39
CA GLU A 183 -22.51 26.50 -1.04
C GLU A 183 -21.59 25.28 -0.85
N HIS A 184 -20.43 25.27 -1.51
CA HIS A 184 -19.47 24.17 -1.45
C HIS A 184 -18.15 24.56 -0.75
N CYS A 185 -18.13 25.72 -0.07
CA CYS A 185 -16.96 26.29 0.61
C CYS A 185 -15.75 26.45 -0.33
N ASP A 186 -16.05 26.68 -1.60
CA ASP A 186 -15.17 26.77 -2.75
C ASP A 186 -14.55 28.18 -2.91
N VAL A 187 -15.28 29.23 -2.53
CA VAL A 187 -14.83 30.62 -2.63
C VAL A 187 -13.99 31.03 -1.42
N VAL A 188 -12.77 31.53 -1.65
CA VAL A 188 -11.94 32.16 -0.61
C VAL A 188 -12.41 33.59 -0.35
N LYS A 189 -12.63 33.96 0.93
CA LYS A 189 -13.07 35.30 1.35
C LYS A 189 -12.03 36.11 2.12
N SER A 190 -10.92 35.49 2.54
CA SER A 190 -9.82 36.17 3.24
C SER A 190 -8.54 35.33 3.24
N CYS A 191 -7.39 36.00 3.27
CA CYS A 191 -6.07 35.36 3.31
C CYS A 191 -5.44 35.47 4.70
N LEU A 192 -4.46 34.61 5.00
CA LEU A 192 -3.64 34.66 6.21
C LEU A 192 -2.28 35.32 5.91
N ASN A 193 -1.52 35.60 6.98
CA ASN A 193 -0.12 36.05 6.91
C ASN A 193 0.15 37.23 5.96
N ASN A 194 -0.79 38.18 5.89
CA ASN A 194 -0.75 39.36 5.01
C ASN A 194 -0.78 39.04 3.50
N GLY A 195 -1.39 37.93 3.09
CA GLY A 195 -1.71 37.67 1.68
C GLY A 195 -2.77 38.62 1.13
N GLU A 196 -2.64 38.99 -0.15
CA GLU A 196 -3.60 39.85 -0.88
C GLU A 196 -4.64 38.98 -1.58
N LEU A 197 -5.94 39.20 -1.34
CA LEU A 197 -7.01 38.48 -2.04
C LEU A 197 -7.31 39.15 -3.38
N VAL A 198 -6.92 38.51 -4.48
CA VAL A 198 -7.11 39.02 -5.85
C VAL A 198 -7.87 38.01 -6.67
N ASN A 199 -9.03 38.42 -7.21
CA ASN A 199 -9.93 37.57 -8.02
C ASN A 199 -10.27 36.23 -7.35
N GLY A 200 -10.45 36.23 -6.02
CA GLY A 200 -10.76 35.02 -5.23
C GLY A 200 -9.58 34.10 -4.92
N VAL A 201 -8.34 34.52 -5.25
CA VAL A 201 -7.10 33.77 -4.98
C VAL A 201 -6.16 34.60 -4.10
N CYS A 202 -5.54 33.96 -3.10
CA CYS A 202 -4.56 34.63 -2.25
C CYS A 202 -3.18 34.71 -2.92
N LYS A 203 -2.69 35.92 -3.17
CA LYS A 203 -1.27 36.17 -3.46
C LYS A 203 -0.50 36.19 -2.14
N CYS A 204 0.43 35.27 -1.96
CA CYS A 204 1.21 35.16 -0.72
C CYS A 204 2.46 36.04 -0.74
N PRO A 205 2.83 36.68 0.39
CA PRO A 205 4.11 37.34 0.53
C PRO A 205 5.24 36.31 0.64
N GLU A 206 6.49 36.80 0.62
CA GLU A 206 7.68 35.97 0.82
C GLU A 206 7.54 35.00 2.01
N ARG A 207 8.12 33.81 1.84
CA ARG A 207 8.23 32.73 2.84
C ARG A 207 6.88 32.11 3.22
N TRP A 208 5.79 32.41 2.51
CA TRP A 208 4.46 31.80 2.67
C TRP A 208 3.90 31.24 1.35
N HIS A 209 3.08 30.20 1.45
CA HIS A 209 2.33 29.59 0.35
C HIS A 209 1.11 28.81 0.86
N GLY A 210 0.40 28.13 -0.04
CA GLY A 210 -0.87 27.46 0.26
C GLY A 210 -2.07 28.33 -0.17
N GLU A 211 -3.27 27.75 -0.17
CA GLU A 211 -4.45 28.41 -0.73
C GLU A 211 -4.85 29.68 0.05
N LEU A 212 -4.52 29.72 1.35
CA LEU A 212 -4.75 30.87 2.23
C LEU A 212 -3.43 31.56 2.66
N CYS A 213 -2.29 31.21 2.07
CA CYS A 213 -0.96 31.56 2.61
C CYS A 213 -0.70 31.01 4.02
N ASP A 214 -1.28 29.84 4.32
CA ASP A 214 -1.26 29.14 5.60
C ASP A 214 0.06 28.40 5.90
N LYS A 215 0.86 28.09 4.87
CA LYS A 215 2.06 27.24 4.96
C LYS A 215 3.32 28.08 4.80
N ARG A 216 4.34 27.79 5.61
CA ARG A 216 5.62 28.51 5.61
C ARG A 216 6.68 27.77 4.80
N CYS A 217 7.47 28.50 4.01
CA CYS A 217 8.58 27.91 3.25
C CYS A 217 9.69 27.38 4.18
N PRO A 218 10.46 26.35 3.74
CA PRO A 218 11.67 25.89 4.41
C PRO A 218 12.64 27.03 4.78
N LYS A 219 13.37 26.86 5.89
CA LYS A 219 14.36 27.84 6.36
C LYS A 219 15.39 28.11 5.26
N GLY A 220 15.53 29.38 4.87
CA GLY A 220 16.44 29.83 3.82
C GLY A 220 15.79 30.12 2.46
N GLN A 221 14.54 29.69 2.23
CA GLN A 221 13.84 29.93 0.96
C GLN A 221 12.93 31.16 1.04
N MET A 222 13.15 32.14 0.14
CA MET A 222 12.33 33.36 0.03
C MET A 222 10.99 33.12 -0.67
N THR A 223 10.97 32.22 -1.65
CA THR A 223 9.73 31.74 -2.28
C THR A 223 9.61 30.23 -2.10
N CYS A 224 8.39 29.72 -1.99
CA CYS A 224 8.11 28.28 -1.97
C CYS A 224 8.09 27.68 -3.40
N THR A 225 8.64 28.40 -4.38
CA THR A 225 8.68 27.97 -5.77
C THR A 225 9.58 26.74 -5.88
N PRO A 226 9.13 25.66 -6.54
CA PRO A 226 9.97 24.48 -6.78
C PRO A 226 11.17 24.73 -7.71
N HIS A 227 12.25 25.35 -7.20
CA HIS A 227 13.62 25.10 -7.68
C HIS A 227 14.08 23.69 -7.25
N MET A 228 13.19 22.70 -7.39
CA MET A 228 13.26 21.44 -6.66
C MET A 228 13.95 20.32 -7.41
N CYS A 229 14.24 20.46 -8.70
CA CYS A 229 14.86 19.40 -9.47
C CYS A 229 16.25 19.83 -9.95
N HIS A 230 17.27 19.37 -9.24
CA HIS A 230 18.66 19.50 -9.66
C HIS A 230 18.91 18.70 -10.95
N HIS A 231 20.02 18.98 -11.64
CA HIS A 231 20.49 18.25 -12.82
C HIS A 231 19.44 18.05 -13.94
N ASN A 232 18.63 19.09 -14.19
CA ASN A 232 17.55 19.12 -15.19
C ASN A 232 16.43 18.06 -14.97
N GLY A 233 16.20 17.61 -13.72
CA GLY A 233 15.03 16.78 -13.42
C GLY A 233 13.72 17.50 -13.76
N THR A 234 12.75 16.75 -14.29
CA THR A 234 11.48 17.33 -14.74
C THR A 234 10.45 17.33 -13.61
N ILE A 235 9.76 18.45 -13.40
CA ILE A 235 8.73 18.56 -12.35
C ILE A 235 7.50 17.75 -12.75
N ALA A 236 7.05 16.85 -11.88
CA ALA A 236 5.78 16.14 -11.96
C ALA A 236 4.87 16.52 -10.77
N VAL A 237 3.56 16.53 -11.02
CA VAL A 237 2.55 16.68 -9.96
C VAL A 237 2.12 15.29 -9.50
N GLY A 238 2.60 14.88 -8.33
CA GLY A 238 2.25 13.62 -7.70
C GLY A 238 0.87 13.65 -7.05
N LYS A 239 0.40 12.49 -6.57
CA LYS A 239 -0.96 12.35 -5.98
C LYS A 239 -1.16 13.03 -4.61
N LYS A 240 -0.13 13.67 -4.07
CA LYS A 240 -0.16 14.41 -2.78
C LYS A 240 0.75 15.64 -2.74
N GLU A 241 1.88 15.61 -3.43
CA GLU A 241 2.89 16.67 -3.45
C GLU A 241 3.52 16.78 -4.86
N ILE A 242 4.43 17.75 -5.04
CA ILE A 242 5.25 17.87 -6.24
C ILE A 242 6.44 16.92 -6.12
N GLU A 243 6.74 16.17 -7.19
CA GLU A 243 7.79 15.15 -7.27
C GLU A 243 8.72 15.44 -8.46
N CYS A 244 10.01 15.13 -8.34
CA CYS A 244 10.93 15.23 -9.47
C CYS A 244 11.03 13.91 -10.24
N ILE A 245 10.78 13.96 -11.55
CA ILE A 245 11.20 12.92 -12.50
C ILE A 245 12.73 12.98 -12.57
N ARG A 246 13.35 12.01 -11.90
CA ARG A 246 14.80 11.80 -11.86
C ARG A 246 15.35 11.51 -13.27
N PRO A 247 16.24 12.35 -13.81
CA PRO A 247 17.02 12.00 -14.98
C PRO A 247 18.12 11.02 -14.56
N PRO A 248 18.39 9.92 -15.28
CA PRO A 248 19.55 9.09 -14.99
C PRO A 248 20.85 9.92 -15.12
N PRO A 249 21.85 9.75 -14.25
CA PRO A 249 21.95 8.82 -13.11
C PRO A 249 21.69 9.50 -11.75
N TRP A 250 20.64 10.30 -11.59
CA TRP A 250 20.38 11.07 -10.36
C TRP A 250 19.26 10.47 -9.48
N ASP A 251 19.40 10.60 -8.16
CA ASP A 251 18.46 10.15 -7.14
C ASP A 251 18.32 11.19 -6.00
N GLY A 252 17.43 10.93 -5.04
CA GLY A 252 16.99 11.89 -4.03
C GLY A 252 15.62 12.46 -4.38
N ARG A 253 15.01 13.18 -3.44
CA ARG A 253 13.66 13.76 -3.63
C ARG A 253 13.67 14.90 -4.66
N LEU A 254 14.83 15.52 -4.81
CA LEU A 254 15.14 16.72 -5.57
C LEU A 254 16.16 16.46 -6.68
N CYS A 255 16.43 15.18 -7.00
CA CYS A 255 17.55 14.73 -7.86
C CYS A 255 18.94 15.14 -7.34
N GLU A 256 19.08 15.36 -6.03
CA GLU A 256 20.21 16.02 -5.38
C GLU A 256 21.42 15.11 -5.08
N ARG A 257 21.41 13.85 -5.53
CA ARG A 257 22.46 12.85 -5.24
C ARG A 257 22.74 11.97 -6.45
N LEU A 258 24.00 11.55 -6.63
CA LEU A 258 24.31 10.54 -7.64
C LEU A 258 23.71 9.17 -7.28
N ALA A 259 22.93 8.59 -8.20
CA ALA A 259 22.29 7.29 -8.08
C ALA A 259 23.31 6.18 -8.31
N CYS A 260 24.09 5.87 -7.27
CA CYS A 260 24.82 4.62 -7.25
C CYS A 260 23.81 3.45 -7.27
N TRP A 261 23.91 2.64 -8.34
CA TRP A 261 23.37 1.27 -8.60
C TRP A 261 22.11 1.09 -9.46
N ARG A 262 22.07 -0.11 -10.05
CA ARG A 262 20.88 -0.76 -10.59
C ARG A 262 19.92 -1.18 -9.46
N LYS A 263 18.61 -1.06 -9.72
CA LYS A 263 17.55 -1.48 -8.77
C LYS A 263 17.38 -3.01 -8.72
N THR A 264 18.04 -3.68 -7.79
CA THR A 264 17.60 -5.02 -7.31
C THR A 264 17.93 -5.20 -5.82
N ILE A 265 16.90 -5.50 -5.02
CA ILE A 265 16.94 -5.96 -3.61
C ILE A 265 17.35 -4.87 -2.57
N PRO A 266 16.42 -4.41 -1.69
CA PRO A 266 16.70 -3.37 -0.68
C PRO A 266 17.61 -3.73 0.51
N THR A 267 18.14 -4.95 0.61
CA THR A 267 18.60 -5.52 1.90
C THR A 267 20.13 -5.64 2.09
N GLN A 268 20.96 -5.07 1.22
CA GLN A 268 22.44 -5.06 1.41
C GLN A 268 23.02 -3.63 1.37
N GLN A 269 23.03 -2.96 2.53
CA GLN A 269 23.53 -1.58 2.69
C GLN A 269 25.06 -1.41 2.61
N HIS A 270 25.83 -2.51 2.52
CA HIS A 270 27.30 -2.50 2.69
C HIS A 270 28.12 -2.41 1.39
N ARG A 271 27.47 -2.43 0.23
CA ARG A 271 28.10 -2.85 -1.02
C ARG A 271 28.98 -1.74 -1.67
N TYR A 272 28.95 -0.50 -1.14
CA TYR A 272 29.58 0.72 -1.70
C TYR A 272 29.35 1.95 -0.76
N ARG A 273 29.85 3.14 -1.14
CA ARG A 273 29.59 4.44 -0.48
C ARG A 273 29.44 5.57 -1.53
N ASN A 274 28.45 6.45 -1.39
CA ASN A 274 28.34 7.69 -2.18
C ASN A 274 29.15 8.81 -1.50
N ASN A 275 29.86 9.65 -2.27
CA ASN A 275 30.69 10.75 -1.79
C ASN A 275 30.32 12.10 -2.44
N GLY A 276 29.02 12.35 -2.62
CA GLY A 276 28.47 13.44 -3.42
C GLY A 276 28.49 13.10 -4.91
N ASP A 277 29.61 13.43 -5.55
CA ASP A 277 29.74 13.49 -7.01
C ASP A 277 30.28 12.19 -7.65
N HIS A 278 30.65 11.19 -6.85
CA HIS A 278 31.13 9.89 -7.33
C HIS A 278 30.72 8.73 -6.40
N CYS A 279 30.65 7.53 -6.99
CA CYS A 279 30.40 6.28 -6.28
C CYS A 279 31.74 5.58 -5.93
N ILE A 280 31.91 5.24 -4.65
CA ILE A 280 33.02 4.42 -4.17
C ILE A 280 32.54 2.97 -4.09
N CYS A 281 33.04 2.11 -4.98
CA CYS A 281 32.55 0.73 -5.10
C CYS A 281 33.13 -0.20 -4.04
N GLY A 282 32.34 -1.17 -3.57
CA GLY A 282 32.84 -2.28 -2.78
C GLY A 282 33.74 -3.22 -3.61
N ASN A 283 34.56 -4.02 -2.93
CA ASN A 283 35.70 -4.76 -3.49
C ASN A 283 35.43 -5.60 -4.76
N HIS A 284 34.17 -6.01 -4.96
CA HIS A 284 33.71 -6.89 -6.04
C HIS A 284 33.01 -6.15 -7.20
N TYR A 285 32.99 -4.82 -7.18
CA TYR A 285 32.33 -3.97 -8.19
C TYR A 285 33.27 -2.89 -8.73
N THR A 286 32.96 -2.36 -9.92
CA THR A 286 33.66 -1.26 -10.58
C THR A 286 32.72 -0.49 -11.53
N GLY A 287 33.24 0.51 -12.25
CA GLY A 287 32.48 1.46 -13.05
C GLY A 287 31.98 2.67 -12.25
N GLU A 288 31.64 3.76 -12.94
CA GLU A 288 31.28 5.06 -12.32
C GLU A 288 30.02 5.01 -11.43
N HIS A 289 29.19 3.98 -11.60
CA HIS A 289 27.97 3.73 -10.81
C HIS A 289 28.01 2.41 -10.04
N CYS A 290 29.17 1.75 -9.99
CA CYS A 290 29.40 0.45 -9.35
C CYS A 290 28.51 -0.68 -9.86
N ASP A 291 28.16 -0.66 -11.16
CA ASP A 291 27.25 -1.61 -11.80
C ASP A 291 27.95 -2.68 -12.66
N VAL A 292 29.29 -2.68 -12.70
CA VAL A 292 30.10 -3.73 -13.34
C VAL A 292 30.66 -4.65 -12.26
N VAL A 293 30.39 -5.96 -12.34
CA VAL A 293 30.99 -6.96 -11.45
C VAL A 293 32.47 -7.14 -11.81
N LYS A 294 33.33 -7.04 -10.78
CA LYS A 294 34.80 -7.15 -10.89
C LYS A 294 35.31 -8.55 -10.51
N SER A 295 34.65 -9.24 -9.59
CA SER A 295 35.03 -10.60 -9.17
C SER A 295 33.90 -11.33 -8.44
N CYS A 296 33.85 -12.65 -8.59
CA CYS A 296 32.86 -13.53 -7.98
C CYS A 296 33.38 -14.10 -6.64
N LEU A 297 32.46 -14.58 -5.81
CA LEU A 297 32.76 -15.32 -4.57
C LEU A 297 32.59 -16.83 -4.79
N ASN A 298 33.02 -17.63 -3.81
CA ASN A 298 32.75 -19.08 -3.72
C ASN A 298 33.11 -19.88 -4.98
N ASN A 299 34.19 -19.49 -5.68
CA ASN A 299 34.68 -20.07 -6.93
C ASN A 299 33.72 -19.91 -8.15
N GLY A 300 32.89 -18.87 -8.16
CA GLY A 300 32.18 -18.45 -9.38
C GLY A 300 33.11 -17.94 -10.48
N GLU A 301 32.77 -18.20 -11.73
CA GLU A 301 33.50 -17.74 -12.92
C GLU A 301 32.87 -16.46 -13.48
N LEU A 302 33.68 -15.43 -13.76
CA LEU A 302 33.19 -14.16 -14.28
C LEU A 302 33.09 -14.18 -15.81
N VAL A 303 31.91 -14.46 -16.34
CA VAL A 303 31.63 -14.57 -17.78
C VAL A 303 30.85 -13.35 -18.26
N ASN A 304 31.41 -12.57 -19.17
CA ASN A 304 30.78 -11.37 -19.78
C ASN A 304 30.18 -10.37 -18.77
N GLY A 305 30.82 -10.22 -17.60
CA GLY A 305 30.37 -9.31 -16.53
C GLY A 305 29.32 -9.90 -15.58
N VAL A 306 29.03 -11.20 -15.66
CA VAL A 306 28.08 -11.94 -14.81
C VAL A 306 28.80 -13.12 -14.18
N CYS A 307 28.52 -13.42 -12.90
CA CYS A 307 29.07 -14.61 -12.25
C CYS A 307 28.27 -15.87 -12.62
N LYS A 308 28.93 -16.85 -13.25
CA LYS A 308 28.47 -18.24 -13.28
C LYS A 308 28.81 -18.89 -11.94
N CYS A 309 27.82 -19.35 -11.21
CA CYS A 309 28.02 -19.93 -9.87
C CYS A 309 28.21 -21.45 -9.94
N PRO A 310 29.09 -22.03 -9.10
CA PRO A 310 29.19 -23.47 -8.95
C PRO A 310 28.02 -24.01 -8.13
N GLU A 311 27.83 -25.33 -8.16
CA GLU A 311 26.73 -26.00 -7.47
C GLU A 311 26.49 -25.51 -6.04
N ARG A 312 25.21 -25.36 -5.69
CA ARG A 312 24.71 -24.93 -4.37
C ARG A 312 25.02 -23.47 -4.03
N TRP A 313 25.53 -22.65 -4.95
CA TRP A 313 25.67 -21.20 -4.78
C TRP A 313 24.87 -20.43 -5.84
N HIS A 314 24.30 -19.30 -5.42
CA HIS A 314 23.50 -18.43 -6.28
C HIS A 314 23.61 -16.96 -5.83
N GLY A 315 22.99 -16.06 -6.59
CA GLY A 315 23.13 -14.60 -6.39
C GLY A 315 24.20 -13.98 -7.29
N GLU A 316 24.19 -12.65 -7.37
CA GLU A 316 24.97 -11.85 -8.33
C GLU A 316 26.48 -12.04 -8.24
N LEU A 317 26.98 -12.35 -7.03
CA LEU A 317 28.39 -12.70 -6.78
C LEU A 317 28.58 -14.15 -6.33
N CYS A 318 27.55 -15.00 -6.46
CA CYS A 318 27.49 -16.31 -5.81
C CYS A 318 27.58 -16.22 -4.27
N ASP A 319 27.02 -15.16 -3.68
CA ASP A 319 27.08 -14.84 -2.25
C ASP A 319 26.14 -15.69 -1.37
N LYS A 320 25.13 -16.33 -1.98
CA LYS A 320 24.09 -17.07 -1.26
C LYS A 320 24.23 -18.58 -1.48
N ARG A 321 24.03 -19.36 -0.43
CA ARG A 321 24.01 -20.83 -0.48
C ARG A 321 22.57 -21.33 -0.64
N CYS A 322 22.36 -22.28 -1.54
CA CYS A 322 21.06 -22.95 -1.72
C CYS A 322 20.70 -23.80 -0.49
N PRO A 323 19.41 -23.98 -0.17
CA PRO A 323 18.95 -24.94 0.84
C PRO A 323 19.47 -26.36 0.56
N LYS A 324 19.63 -27.17 1.62
CA LYS A 324 20.04 -28.58 1.47
C LYS A 324 18.99 -29.35 0.65
N GLY A 325 19.38 -29.83 -0.52
CA GLY A 325 18.54 -30.68 -1.39
C GLY A 325 18.35 -30.12 -2.81
N GLN A 326 18.55 -28.82 -3.02
CA GLN A 326 18.34 -28.17 -4.33
C GLN A 326 19.66 -27.97 -5.11
N MET A 327 19.58 -28.14 -6.43
CA MET A 327 20.66 -27.88 -7.39
C MET A 327 20.32 -26.66 -8.26
N THR A 328 21.33 -26.09 -8.92
CA THR A 328 21.21 -24.90 -9.77
C THR A 328 21.02 -25.30 -11.24
N ASN A 329 19.90 -24.91 -11.85
CA ASN A 329 19.64 -25.13 -13.28
C ASN A 329 20.38 -24.09 -14.14
N ASP A 330 21.33 -24.55 -14.97
CA ASP A 330 22.19 -23.70 -15.81
C ASP A 330 21.45 -23.03 -17.00
N SER A 331 20.25 -23.50 -17.35
CA SER A 331 19.56 -23.22 -18.64
C SER A 331 19.15 -21.75 -18.86
N GLU A 332 19.01 -20.94 -17.82
CA GLU A 332 18.72 -19.49 -17.95
C GLU A 332 19.96 -18.63 -18.22
N LEU A 333 21.18 -19.16 -18.03
CA LEU A 333 22.41 -18.37 -18.08
C LEU A 333 22.87 -18.11 -19.53
N ASP A 334 22.82 -19.14 -20.39
CA ASP A 334 23.30 -19.06 -21.78
C ASP A 334 22.51 -18.03 -22.61
N GLN A 335 21.21 -17.86 -22.34
CA GLN A 335 20.41 -16.81 -22.97
C GLN A 335 20.86 -15.38 -22.64
N LYS A 336 21.55 -15.17 -21.52
CA LYS A 336 22.10 -13.86 -21.10
C LYS A 336 23.49 -13.64 -21.70
N ILE A 337 24.32 -14.69 -21.75
CA ILE A 337 25.65 -14.67 -22.40
C ILE A 337 25.53 -14.27 -23.88
N SER A 338 24.54 -14.81 -24.60
CA SER A 338 24.26 -14.46 -26.00
C SER A 338 23.82 -12.99 -26.19
N LYS A 339 22.89 -12.50 -25.36
CA LYS A 339 22.30 -11.14 -25.53
C LYS A 339 23.31 -10.00 -25.36
N ASN A 340 24.42 -10.20 -24.65
CA ASN A 340 25.43 -9.16 -24.44
C ASN A 340 26.30 -8.87 -25.69
N GLN A 341 26.15 -9.60 -26.81
CA GLN A 341 26.94 -9.38 -28.03
C GLN A 341 26.36 -8.33 -29.01
N SER A 342 25.19 -7.74 -28.73
CA SER A 342 24.53 -6.79 -29.65
C SER A 342 24.29 -5.42 -29.01
N HIS A 343 25.11 -4.43 -29.38
CA HIS A 343 25.02 -3.04 -28.89
C HIS A 343 23.85 -2.25 -29.52
N LYS A 344 22.93 -1.71 -28.70
CA LYS A 344 22.49 -0.28 -28.69
C LYS A 344 21.43 0.00 -27.62
N LEU A 345 21.20 1.28 -27.32
CA LEU A 345 20.29 1.71 -26.25
C LEU A 345 18.80 1.45 -26.58
N SER A 346 18.11 0.73 -25.70
CA SER A 346 16.65 0.77 -25.55
C SER A 346 16.28 0.58 -24.07
N TRP A 347 15.72 1.61 -23.43
CA TRP A 347 15.54 1.69 -21.97
C TRP A 347 14.18 1.15 -21.47
N TRP A 348 13.73 -0.01 -21.97
CA TRP A 348 12.54 -0.71 -21.45
C TRP A 348 12.77 -2.22 -21.38
N GLY A 349 12.78 -2.76 -20.16
CA GLY A 349 12.93 -4.19 -19.89
C GLY A 349 13.65 -4.44 -18.56
N ALA A 350 12.97 -5.04 -17.59
CA ALA A 350 13.63 -5.59 -16.41
C ALA A 350 14.28 -6.93 -16.79
N PRO A 351 15.58 -7.16 -16.53
CA PRO A 351 16.18 -8.46 -16.75
C PRO A 351 15.62 -9.45 -15.71
N SER A 352 15.06 -10.56 -16.17
CA SER A 352 14.80 -11.70 -15.28
C SER A 352 16.12 -12.13 -14.63
N GLN A 353 16.10 -12.40 -13.33
CA GLN A 353 17.25 -13.05 -12.69
C GLN A 353 17.41 -14.46 -13.26
N ALA A 354 18.56 -15.11 -13.05
CA ALA A 354 18.58 -16.56 -13.18
C ALA A 354 17.87 -17.10 -11.93
N SER A 355 16.63 -17.56 -12.08
CA SER A 355 15.87 -18.10 -10.97
C SER A 355 16.34 -19.52 -10.72
N CYS A 356 16.51 -19.89 -9.44
CA CYS A 356 16.29 -21.29 -9.10
C CYS A 356 14.82 -21.58 -9.42
N THR A 357 14.55 -22.61 -10.22
CA THR A 357 13.22 -23.25 -10.25
C THR A 357 13.09 -24.04 -8.95
N CYS A 358 12.76 -23.32 -7.89
CA CYS A 358 12.28 -23.93 -6.65
C CYS A 358 10.84 -24.38 -6.91
N ASP A 359 10.71 -25.49 -7.65
CA ASP A 359 9.40 -26.04 -7.98
C ASP A 359 8.73 -26.51 -6.68
N GLU A 360 7.68 -25.79 -6.29
CA GLU A 360 6.76 -26.20 -5.24
C GLU A 360 5.76 -27.17 -5.89
N ASP A 361 5.95 -28.48 -5.70
CA ASP A 361 4.86 -29.44 -5.40
C ASP A 361 5.32 -30.90 -5.21
N VAL A 362 4.68 -31.58 -4.25
CA VAL A 362 4.27 -33.02 -4.23
C VAL A 362 5.37 -34.11 -4.41
N ASP A 363 5.54 -35.14 -3.55
CA ASP A 363 4.66 -35.72 -2.51
C ASP A 363 5.43 -36.36 -1.31
N ALA A 364 4.65 -36.90 -0.37
CA ALA A 364 4.97 -37.53 0.91
C ALA A 364 6.07 -38.64 0.95
N THR A 365 6.73 -38.76 2.11
CA THR A 365 6.45 -39.85 3.09
C THR A 365 7.37 -39.83 4.34
N ASN A 366 6.84 -40.34 5.46
CA ASN A 366 7.52 -40.95 6.64
C ASN A 366 8.60 -40.17 7.44
N GLY A 367 8.58 -40.23 8.79
CA GLY A 367 9.87 -40.22 9.51
C GLY A 367 10.07 -39.75 10.97
N ALA A 368 9.05 -39.67 11.83
CA ALA A 368 9.19 -39.87 13.30
C ALA A 368 10.02 -38.93 14.25
N TRP A 369 9.32 -38.46 15.30
CA TRP A 369 9.69 -38.42 16.74
C TRP A 369 10.97 -37.69 17.28
N LEU A 370 10.70 -36.51 17.88
CA LEU A 370 11.09 -36.06 19.26
C LEU A 370 12.52 -35.45 19.52
N PRO A 371 12.83 -34.87 20.73
CA PRO A 371 12.38 -33.52 21.09
C PRO A 371 13.41 -32.60 21.81
N ALA A 372 13.02 -31.34 22.03
CA ALA A 372 13.35 -30.44 23.16
C ALA A 372 14.80 -30.24 23.69
N ALA A 373 15.21 -28.96 23.82
CA ALA A 373 16.09 -28.49 24.91
C ALA A 373 15.97 -26.97 25.18
N HIS A 374 16.04 -26.62 26.47
CA HIS A 374 16.44 -25.32 27.05
C HIS A 374 17.96 -25.02 26.78
N ASP A 375 18.61 -23.89 27.09
CA ASP A 375 18.26 -22.78 28.01
C ASP A 375 18.97 -21.42 27.73
N SER A 376 18.48 -20.38 28.40
CA SER A 376 19.13 -19.21 29.07
C SER A 376 20.33 -18.40 28.50
N THR A 377 20.22 -17.08 28.76
CA THR A 377 21.31 -16.05 28.94
C THR A 377 22.27 -15.77 27.78
N THR A 378 22.49 -14.52 27.36
CA THR A 378 22.98 -13.33 28.13
C THR A 378 22.50 -12.01 27.48
N GLY A 379 22.68 -10.80 28.03
CA GLY A 379 23.16 -10.45 29.38
C GLY A 379 23.83 -9.07 29.52
N ARG A 380 23.02 -7.99 29.56
CA ARG A 380 23.32 -6.58 30.00
C ARG A 380 23.94 -5.59 28.98
N ARG A 381 23.36 -4.37 28.98
CA ARG A 381 23.94 -2.99 29.08
C ARG A 381 25.12 -2.61 28.16
N TRP A 382 25.18 -1.39 27.64
CA TRP A 382 24.58 -0.14 28.14
C TRP A 382 23.41 0.39 27.32
#